data_AF-A0A9Q2YVP5-F1
#
_entry.id   AF-A0A9Q2YVP5-F1
#
_cell.length_a   1.000
_cell.length_b   1.000
_cell.length_c   1.000
_cell.angle_alpha   90.00
_cell.angle_beta   90.00
_cell.angle_gamma   90.00
#
_symmetry.space_group_name_H-M   'P 1'
#
loop_
_entity.id
_entity.type
_entity.pdbx_description
1 polymer ?
#
loop_
_entity_poly.entity_id
_entity_poly.type
_entity_poly.pdbx_seq_one_letter_code
_entity_poly.pdbx_strand_id
1 'polypeptide(L)' 'GKITSLAWSPRLEQNIGYVWVPTDFSEPGIELEIQSTEGTLKGITTKIPFIDSKKKVPSQKIN' A
#
# COMPACT_ATOMS: atom_id res chain seq x y z
N GLY A 1 -12.16 7.29 6.99
CA GLY A 1 -11.02 7.92 6.30
C GLY A 1 -11.28 7.98 4.81
N LYS A 2 -10.28 8.30 3.98
CA LYS A 2 -10.38 8.20 2.52
C LYS A 2 -9.05 7.77 1.88
N ILE A 3 -9.14 7.09 0.75
CA ILE A 3 -7.98 6.82 -0.11
C ILE A 3 -7.65 8.11 -0.87
N THR A 4 -6.39 8.51 -0.90
CA THR A 4 -5.91 9.67 -1.68
C THR A 4 -5.18 9.26 -2.95
N SER A 5 -4.60 8.06 -2.97
CA SER A 5 -3.95 7.48 -4.14
C SER A 5 -3.94 5.96 -4.01
N LEU A 6 -4.06 5.26 -5.11
CA LEU A 6 -4.05 3.80 -5.18
C LEU A 6 -3.38 3.38 -6.49
N ALA A 7 -2.49 2.39 -6.41
CA ALA A 7 -1.85 1.79 -7.56
C ALA A 7 -1.59 0.30 -7.31
N TRP A 8 -1.65 -0.50 -8.37
CA TRP A 8 -1.13 -1.86 -8.34
C TRP A 8 0.40 -1.83 -8.32
N SER A 9 1.02 -2.59 -7.42
CA SER A 9 2.48 -2.78 -7.39
C SER A 9 2.83 -4.13 -8.01
N PRO A 10 3.42 -4.18 -9.22
CA PRO A 10 3.87 -5.45 -9.81
C PRO A 10 4.93 -6.15 -8.94
N ARG A 11 5.74 -5.38 -8.21
CA ARG A 11 6.80 -5.91 -7.34
C ARG A 11 6.26 -6.61 -6.09
N LEU A 12 5.14 -6.12 -5.56
CA LEU A 12 4.51 -6.69 -4.37
C LEU A 12 3.34 -7.61 -4.71
N GLU A 13 2.94 -7.66 -5.99
CA GLU A 13 1.76 -8.37 -6.49
C GLU A 13 0.50 -8.06 -5.67
N GLN A 14 0.35 -6.78 -5.28
CA GLN A 14 -0.79 -6.29 -4.54
C GLN A 14 -1.03 -4.79 -4.77
N ASN A 15 -2.25 -4.34 -4.47
CA ASN A 15 -2.59 -2.92 -4.45
C ASN A 15 -1.92 -2.23 -3.25
N ILE A 16 -1.39 -1.04 -3.49
CA ILE A 16 -0.84 -0.15 -2.46
C ILE A 16 -1.43 1.25 -2.63
N GLY A 17 -1.64 1.96 -1.54
CA GLY A 17 -2.24 3.28 -1.59
C GLY A 17 -1.96 4.13 -0.36
N TYR A 18 -2.15 5.42 -0.53
CA TYR A 18 -2.14 6.39 0.56
C TYR A 18 -3.56 6.62 1.07
N VAL A 19 -3.70 6.72 2.37
CA VAL A 19 -4.98 6.92 3.05
C VAL A 19 -4.87 8.03 4.08
N TRP A 20 -5.95 8.79 4.24
CA TRP A 20 -6.16 9.63 5.40
C TRP A 20 -7.09 8.91 6.36
N VAL A 21 -6.62 8.68 7.58
CA VAL A 21 -7.34 8.00 8.66
C VAL A 21 -7.18 8.80 9.96
N PRO A 22 -8.08 8.65 10.94
CA PRO A 22 -7.85 9.18 12.28
C PRO A 22 -6.54 8.62 12.87
N THR A 23 -5.91 9.38 13.75
CA THR A 23 -4.60 9.03 14.33
C THR A 23 -4.60 7.65 14.99
N ASP A 24 -5.70 7.25 15.63
CA ASP A 24 -5.84 5.93 16.28
C ASP A 24 -5.69 4.74 15.30
N PHE A 25 -5.88 4.99 14.00
CA PHE A 25 -5.76 4.00 12.93
C PHE A 25 -4.51 4.19 12.07
N SER A 26 -3.60 5.11 12.45
CA SER A 26 -2.41 5.44 11.67
C SER A 26 -1.20 4.54 11.97
N GLU A 27 -1.22 3.82 13.10
CA GLU A 27 -0.16 2.90 13.46
C GLU A 27 -0.09 1.72 12.47
N PRO A 28 1.11 1.23 12.12
CA PRO A 28 1.29 0.07 11.25
C PRO A 28 0.69 -1.21 11.84
N GLY A 29 0.16 -2.07 10.97
CA GLY A 29 -0.42 -3.37 11.34
C GLY A 29 -1.91 -3.34 11.64
N ILE A 30 -2.57 -2.20 11.44
CA ILE A 30 -4.01 -2.03 11.64
C ILE A 30 -4.75 -2.47 10.38
N GLU A 31 -5.69 -3.40 10.53
CA GLU A 31 -6.62 -3.77 9.47
C GLU A 31 -7.66 -2.67 9.25
N LEU A 32 -7.90 -2.35 7.99
CA LEU A 32 -8.89 -1.37 7.54
C LEU A 32 -9.84 -2.04 6.57
N GLU A 33 -11.14 -1.79 6.74
CA GLU A 33 -12.14 -2.07 5.73
C GLU A 33 -12.23 -0.91 4.74
N ILE A 34 -12.12 -1.22 3.46
CA ILE A 34 -12.11 -0.26 2.35
C ILE A 34 -13.37 -0.51 1.53
N GLN A 35 -14.22 0.50 1.42
CA GLN A 35 -15.37 0.45 0.53
C GLN A 35 -14.94 0.82 -0.89
N SER A 36 -15.03 -0.15 -1.81
CA SER A 36 -14.84 0.03 -3.25
C SER A 36 -16.18 -0.09 -3.97
N THR A 37 -16.24 0.41 -5.21
CA THR A 37 -17.40 0.22 -6.10
C THR A 37 -17.72 -1.25 -6.37
N GLU A 38 -16.72 -2.13 -6.25
CA GLU A 38 -16.85 -3.57 -6.48
C GLU A 38 -17.10 -4.36 -5.19
N GLY A 39 -17.14 -3.69 -4.03
CA GLY A 39 -17.39 -4.30 -2.73
C GLY A 39 -16.40 -3.89 -1.66
N THR A 40 -16.50 -4.54 -0.49
CA THR A 40 -15.60 -4.27 0.63
C THR A 40 -14.29 -5.03 0.46
N LEU A 41 -13.18 -4.30 0.47
CA LEU A 41 -11.83 -4.82 0.46
C LEU A 41 -11.22 -4.69 1.86
N LYS A 42 -10.20 -5.50 2.14
CA LYS A 42 -9.38 -5.37 3.35
C LYS A 42 -8.00 -4.86 3.00
N GLY A 43 -7.48 -3.94 3.81
CA GLY A 43 -6.11 -3.45 3.72
C GLY A 43 -5.47 -3.43 5.10
N ILE A 44 -4.14 -3.36 5.15
CA ILE A 44 -3.38 -3.24 6.40
C ILE A 44 -2.46 -2.03 6.31
N THR A 45 -2.41 -1.22 7.35
CA THR A 45 -1.46 -0.10 7.44
C THR A 45 -0.04 -0.63 7.56
N THR A 46 0.93 0.09 7.00
CA THR A 46 2.34 -0.32 7.03
C THR A 46 3.26 0.87 7.21
N LYS A 47 4.52 0.61 7.57
CA LYS A 47 5.56 1.63 7.69
C LYS A 47 6.05 2.06 6.31
N ILE A 48 6.49 3.31 6.20
CA ILE A 48 7.28 3.78 5.06
C ILE A 48 8.76 3.74 5.48
N PRO A 49 9.66 3.14 4.67
CA PRO A 49 9.39 2.51 3.38
C PRO A 49 8.69 1.14 3.53
N PHE A 50 7.70 0.89 2.67
CA PHE A 50 6.96 -0.37 2.61
C PHE A 50 7.65 -1.43 1.74
N ILE A 51 8.79 -1.09 1.14
CA ILE A 51 9.65 -1.99 0.37
C ILE A 51 11.02 -2.01 1.04
N ASP A 52 11.56 -3.21 1.25
CA ASP A 52 12.93 -3.37 1.71
C ASP A 52 13.90 -2.79 0.67
N SER A 53 14.56 -1.70 1.06
CA SER A 53 15.54 -0.96 0.26
C SER A 53 16.77 -1.80 -0.08
N LYS A 54 17.04 -2.88 0.67
CA LYS A 54 18.18 -3.79 0.45
C LYS A 54 17.94 -4.75 -0.71
N LYS A 55 16.70 -4.96 -1.16
CA LYS A 55 16.43 -5.69 -2.41
C LYS A 55 16.77 -4.79 -3.60
N LYS A 56 18.01 -4.90 -4.08
CA LYS A 56 18.48 -4.35 -5.37
C LYS A 56 17.51 -4.77 -6.47
N VAL A 57 16.78 -3.82 -7.04
CA VAL A 57 16.16 -4.03 -8.36
C VAL A 57 17.30 -4.11 -9.37
N PRO A 58 17.41 -5.17 -10.18
CA PRO A 58 18.34 -5.15 -11.30
C PRO A 58 18.00 -3.95 -12.17
N SER A 59 18.94 -3.03 -12.36
CA SER A 59 18.82 -2.01 -13.39
C SER A 59 18.77 -2.76 -14.73
N GLN A 60 17.60 -2.81 -15.36
CA GLN A 60 17.43 -3.41 -16.67
C GLN A 60 18.38 -2.68 -17.63
N LYS A 61 19.44 -3.37 -18.09
CA LYS A 61 20.29 -2.85 -19.15
C LYS A 61 19.44 -2.80 -20.41
N ILE A 62 19.08 -1.60 -20.82
CA ILE A 62 18.66 -1.32 -22.19
C ILE A 62 19.86 -1.62 -23.09
N ASN A 63 19.67 -2.56 -24.02
CA ASN A 63 20.64 -3.00 -25.01
C ASN A 63 20.19 -2.49 -26.38
#